data_AF-A0A260ZUK5-F1
#
_entry.id   AF-A0A260ZUK5-F1
#
_cell.length_a   1.000
_cell.length_b   1.000
_cell.length_c   1.000
_cell.angle_alpha   90.00
_cell.angle_beta   90.00
_cell.angle_gamma   90.00
#
_symmetry.space_group_name_H-M   'P 1'
#
loop_
_entity.id
_entity.type
_entity.pdbx_description
1 polymer ?
#
loop_
_entity_poly.entity_id
_entity_poly.type
_entity_poly.pdbx_seq_one_letter_code
_entity_poly.pdbx_strand_id
1 'polypeptide(L)'
;MVSGTVYESKPLPWSRRRSYRTRSLTHHLLSDVPIRYNRKARKAILGMNKAKDLLLNSGHSGDRLAAAFNVSRREQDEFAIRSHTLASEAAKNGKFTDVVPVFLDGKKPKTIKEDNGIRVSTIEKLSTLKPAFVKPHGTVTAANASYLTDGASAALIMTEEYALENGFKPKAYLRDYLYVAQDTKDQLLLSPAYVILKLLDKPGHGVGVLKL
;
A
#
# COMPACT_ATOMS: atom_id res chain seq x y z
N MET A 1 -4.95 24.85 6.95
CA MET A 1 -5.37 24.05 5.78
C MET A 1 -4.17 23.94 4.88
N VAL A 2 -3.43 22.82 4.88
CA VAL A 2 -2.39 22.58 3.89
C VAL A 2 -2.56 21.16 3.45
N SER A 3 -2.77 21.00 2.16
CA SER A 3 -3.24 19.76 1.63
C SER A 3 -2.65 19.45 0.26
N GLY A 4 -1.82 18.41 0.21
CA GLY A 4 -1.22 17.94 -1.03
C GLY A 4 -1.96 16.85 -1.79
N THR A 5 -2.34 17.10 -3.05
CA THR A 5 -2.93 16.13 -3.99
C THR A 5 -1.99 15.81 -5.17
N VAL A 6 -1.90 14.54 -5.57
CA VAL A 6 -0.92 13.87 -6.46
C VAL A 6 -1.35 13.77 -7.97
N TYR A 7 -0.72 14.46 -8.96
CA TYR A 7 -0.66 14.12 -10.43
C TYR A 7 0.65 14.23 -11.30
N GLU A 8 0.59 14.15 -12.63
CA GLU A 8 1.66 13.63 -13.49
C GLU A 8 2.68 14.66 -14.07
N SER A 9 3.95 14.25 -14.24
CA SER A 9 5.10 15.14 -14.55
C SER A 9 5.49 15.24 -16.04
N LYS A 10 5.73 16.46 -16.54
CA LYS A 10 6.63 16.74 -17.68
C LYS A 10 8.03 17.13 -17.15
N PRO A 11 9.13 16.85 -17.88
CA PRO A 11 10.49 16.99 -17.34
C PRO A 11 10.91 18.46 -17.24
N LEU A 12 11.50 18.84 -16.10
CA LEU A 12 12.13 20.15 -15.89
C LEU A 12 13.64 20.02 -15.58
N PRO A 13 14.44 21.05 -15.90
CA PRO A 13 15.89 20.94 -16.04
C PRO A 13 16.61 21.05 -14.69
N TRP A 14 17.68 20.27 -14.55
CA TRP A 14 18.63 20.30 -13.44
C TRP A 14 19.19 21.70 -13.12
N SER A 15 19.28 22.06 -11.84
CA SER A 15 20.57 22.31 -11.16
C SER A 15 20.43 22.85 -9.72
N ARG A 16 21.47 22.52 -8.92
CA ARG A 16 21.87 23.07 -7.60
C ARG A 16 21.34 22.39 -6.34
N ARG A 17 22.09 21.37 -5.91
CA ARG A 17 22.11 20.80 -4.56
C ARG A 17 22.64 21.81 -3.54
N ARG A 18 21.94 22.00 -2.42
CA ARG A 18 22.51 22.43 -1.14
C ARG A 18 22.00 21.49 -0.04
N SER A 19 22.91 20.70 0.52
CA SER A 19 22.67 19.77 1.62
C SER A 19 22.79 20.52 2.94
N TYR A 20 21.71 20.58 3.73
CA TYR A 20 21.77 20.91 5.15
C TYR A 20 21.57 19.61 5.93
N ARG A 21 22.63 19.18 6.61
CA ARG A 21 22.67 17.94 7.39
C ARG A 21 22.52 18.30 8.87
N THR A 22 21.30 18.22 9.41
CA THR A 22 21.08 18.25 10.87
C THR A 22 21.29 16.84 11.42
N ARG A 23 22.28 16.69 12.30
CA ARG A 23 22.65 15.44 12.96
C ARG A 23 21.67 15.16 14.11
N SER A 24 20.80 14.16 13.93
CA SER A 24 20.10 13.47 15.02
C SER A 24 20.71 12.07 15.17
N LEU A 25 21.29 11.80 16.33
CA LEU A 25 22.10 10.62 16.65
C LEU A 25 21.27 9.33 16.91
N THR A 26 19.96 9.34 16.69
CA THR A 26 19.08 8.18 16.90
C THR A 26 18.47 7.59 15.63
N HIS A 27 18.72 8.18 14.45
CA HIS A 27 18.23 7.66 13.16
C HIS A 27 19.22 6.76 12.40
N HIS A 28 20.45 6.55 12.91
CA HIS A 28 21.48 5.80 12.18
C HIS A 28 21.44 4.26 12.31
N LEU A 29 20.49 3.69 13.06
CA LEU A 29 20.46 2.23 13.26
C LEU A 29 19.55 1.46 12.30
N LEU A 30 18.69 2.13 11.51
CA LEU A 30 17.71 1.44 10.65
C LEU A 30 17.67 1.91 9.19
N SER A 31 18.26 3.06 8.83
CA SER A 31 18.22 3.57 7.45
C SER A 31 19.41 3.15 6.58
N ASP A 32 20.49 2.65 7.17
CA ASP A 32 21.74 2.31 6.47
C ASP A 32 21.96 0.79 6.36
N VAL A 33 20.89 -0.02 6.28
CA VAL A 33 21.05 -1.43 5.93
C VAL A 33 20.93 -1.55 4.41
N PRO A 34 22.05 -1.55 3.64
CA PRO A 34 21.99 -1.88 2.23
C PRO A 34 21.32 -3.25 2.09
N ILE A 35 20.32 -3.32 1.20
CA ILE A 35 19.50 -4.49 0.80
C ILE A 35 20.32 -5.75 0.44
N ARG A 36 21.65 -5.64 0.41
CA ARG A 36 22.59 -6.75 0.27
C ARG A 36 23.62 -6.71 1.41
N TYR A 37 23.34 -7.29 2.58
CA TYR A 37 24.44 -7.76 3.43
C TYR A 37 24.15 -8.97 4.34
N ASN A 38 25.08 -9.93 4.21
CA ASN A 38 25.48 -11.09 5.03
C ASN A 38 24.41 -12.06 5.56
N ARG A 39 24.31 -13.23 4.92
CA ARG A 39 23.57 -14.41 5.42
C ARG A 39 23.88 -14.72 6.88
N LYS A 40 25.10 -14.51 7.37
CA LYS A 40 25.47 -14.75 8.77
C LYS A 40 24.80 -13.76 9.73
N ALA A 41 24.77 -12.46 9.40
CA ALA A 41 24.12 -11.45 10.23
C ALA A 41 22.59 -11.67 10.27
N ARG A 42 21.98 -11.96 9.12
CA ARG A 42 20.56 -12.36 9.05
C ARG A 42 20.29 -13.62 9.86
N LYS A 43 21.15 -14.64 9.77
CA LYS A 43 21.02 -15.90 10.55
C LYS A 43 21.16 -15.67 12.05
N ALA A 44 22.04 -14.76 12.48
CA ALA A 44 22.23 -14.40 13.87
C ALA A 44 21.04 -13.61 14.43
N ILE A 45 20.54 -12.61 13.69
CA ILE A 45 19.36 -11.82 14.08
C ILE A 45 18.11 -12.71 14.10
N LEU A 46 17.90 -13.53 13.08
CA LEU A 46 16.83 -14.52 13.06
C LEU A 46 16.99 -15.61 14.13
N GLY A 47 18.17 -15.77 14.73
CA GLY A 47 18.43 -16.70 15.83
C GLY A 47 17.99 -16.16 17.20
N MET A 48 17.80 -14.85 17.33
CA MET A 48 17.34 -14.22 18.56
C MET A 48 15.82 -14.31 18.67
N ASN A 49 15.31 -14.98 19.72
CA ASN A 49 13.86 -15.18 19.92
C ASN A 49 13.06 -13.86 19.94
N LYS A 50 13.61 -12.82 20.57
CA LYS A 50 13.00 -11.48 20.64
C LYS A 50 12.92 -10.79 19.27
N ALA A 51 13.85 -11.08 18.36
CA ALA A 51 13.85 -10.54 17.00
C ALA A 51 12.89 -11.31 16.08
N LYS A 52 12.70 -12.63 16.29
CA LYS A 52 11.67 -13.40 15.56
C LYS A 52 10.27 -12.86 15.80
N ASP A 53 9.97 -12.45 17.03
CA ASP A 53 8.67 -11.86 17.40
C ASP A 53 8.44 -10.48 16.76
N LEU A 54 9.52 -9.70 16.58
CA LEU A 54 9.49 -8.39 15.91
C LEU A 54 9.51 -8.48 14.38
N LEU A 55 9.97 -9.60 13.82
CA LEU A 55 10.17 -9.82 12.38
C LEU A 55 9.08 -10.72 11.76
N LEU A 56 7.87 -10.70 12.30
CA LEU A 56 6.78 -11.40 11.64
C LEU A 56 6.44 -10.69 10.33
N ASN A 57 6.53 -11.43 9.23
CA ASN A 57 6.11 -10.93 7.91
C ASN A 57 4.60 -10.62 7.93
N SER A 58 4.18 -9.55 7.24
CA SER A 58 2.80 -9.04 7.18
C SER A 58 1.75 -10.12 6.96
N GLY A 59 2.04 -11.16 6.17
CA GLY A 59 1.12 -12.29 5.96
C GLY A 59 0.81 -13.11 7.23
N HIS A 60 1.81 -13.35 8.09
CA HIS A 60 1.58 -14.05 9.37
C HIS A 60 0.83 -13.15 10.36
N SER A 61 1.09 -11.85 10.33
CA SER A 61 0.31 -10.88 11.11
C SER A 61 -1.14 -10.82 10.62
N GLY A 62 -1.39 -10.98 9.31
CA GLY A 62 -2.73 -11.12 8.74
C GLY A 62 -3.48 -12.34 9.27
N ASP A 63 -2.86 -13.52 9.26
CA ASP A 63 -3.46 -14.75 9.84
C ASP A 63 -3.81 -14.57 11.32
N ARG A 64 -2.90 -14.00 12.12
CA ARG A 64 -3.15 -13.75 13.55
C ARG A 64 -4.27 -12.74 13.79
N LEU A 65 -4.31 -11.68 12.99
CA LEU A 65 -5.34 -10.64 13.12
C LEU A 65 -6.71 -11.21 12.73
N ALA A 66 -6.79 -11.98 11.64
CA ALA A 66 -8.01 -12.65 11.24
C ALA A 66 -8.52 -13.56 12.37
N ALA A 67 -7.65 -14.34 13.00
CA ALA A 67 -8.01 -15.16 14.16
C ALA A 67 -8.47 -14.32 15.36
N ALA A 68 -7.76 -13.22 15.68
CA ALA A 68 -8.09 -12.36 16.83
C ALA A 68 -9.46 -11.66 16.70
N PHE A 69 -9.87 -11.34 15.47
CA PHE A 69 -11.15 -10.69 15.17
C PHE A 69 -12.22 -11.67 14.64
N ASN A 70 -11.96 -12.98 14.69
CA ASN A 70 -12.85 -14.04 14.17
C ASN A 70 -13.28 -13.85 12.70
N VAL A 71 -12.38 -13.31 11.86
CA VAL A 71 -12.63 -13.19 10.41
C VAL A 71 -12.41 -14.55 9.78
N SER A 72 -13.48 -15.16 9.30
CA SER A 72 -13.44 -16.50 8.72
C SER A 72 -12.69 -16.52 7.39
N ARG A 73 -12.21 -17.71 7.01
CA ARG A 73 -11.63 -17.96 5.69
C ARG A 73 -12.58 -17.59 4.55
N ARG A 74 -13.87 -17.87 4.73
CA ARG A 74 -14.90 -17.60 3.73
C ARG A 74 -15.06 -16.10 3.49
N GLU A 75 -15.14 -15.30 4.54
CA GLU A 75 -15.23 -13.83 4.44
C GLU A 75 -14.02 -13.23 3.72
N GLN A 76 -12.82 -13.74 3.99
CA GLN A 76 -11.59 -13.33 3.30
C GLN A 76 -11.65 -13.64 1.79
N ASP A 77 -12.07 -14.86 1.43
CA ASP A 77 -12.16 -15.28 0.03
C ASP A 77 -13.29 -14.53 -0.71
N GLU A 78 -14.45 -14.29 -0.08
CA GLU A 78 -15.54 -13.49 -0.63
C GLU A 78 -15.12 -12.04 -0.89
N PHE A 79 -14.37 -11.44 0.05
CA PHE A 79 -13.82 -10.10 -0.13
C PHE A 79 -12.82 -10.04 -1.30
N ALA A 80 -11.94 -11.04 -1.42
CA ALA A 80 -10.98 -11.13 -2.51
C ALA A 80 -11.67 -11.25 -3.89
N ILE A 81 -12.70 -12.10 -3.99
CA ILE A 81 -13.51 -12.23 -5.21
C ILE A 81 -14.17 -10.89 -5.54
N ARG A 82 -14.83 -10.25 -4.56
CA ARG A 82 -15.44 -8.93 -4.75
C ARG A 82 -14.44 -7.91 -5.28
N SER A 83 -13.24 -7.84 -4.70
CA SER A 83 -12.18 -6.92 -5.13
C SER A 83 -11.77 -7.15 -6.58
N HIS A 84 -11.52 -8.40 -6.97
CA HIS A 84 -11.13 -8.73 -8.35
C HIS A 84 -12.26 -8.53 -9.37
N THR A 85 -13.50 -8.81 -8.99
CA THR A 85 -14.68 -8.57 -9.83
C THR A 85 -14.85 -7.08 -10.10
N LEU A 86 -14.86 -6.25 -9.05
CA LEU A 86 -14.98 -4.81 -9.18
C LEU A 86 -13.83 -4.21 -10.00
N ALA A 87 -12.59 -4.68 -9.80
CA ALA A 87 -11.45 -4.25 -10.59
C ALA A 87 -11.60 -4.64 -12.08
N SER A 88 -12.11 -5.84 -12.37
CA SER A 88 -12.37 -6.28 -13.75
C SER A 88 -13.45 -5.44 -14.43
N GLU A 89 -14.52 -5.12 -13.72
CA GLU A 89 -15.60 -4.26 -14.20
C GLU A 89 -15.10 -2.82 -14.42
N ALA A 90 -14.33 -2.27 -13.48
CA ALA A 90 -13.73 -0.95 -13.60
C ALA A 90 -12.79 -0.85 -14.81
N ALA A 91 -11.94 -1.86 -15.03
CA ALA A 91 -11.06 -1.94 -16.19
C ALA A 91 -11.85 -1.97 -17.51
N LYS A 92 -12.86 -2.86 -17.60
CA LYS A 92 -13.73 -2.97 -18.80
C LYS A 92 -14.50 -1.70 -19.08
N ASN A 93 -14.91 -0.99 -18.04
CA ASN A 93 -15.65 0.27 -18.12
C ASN A 93 -14.73 1.49 -18.26
N GLY A 94 -13.42 1.32 -18.48
CA GLY A 94 -12.47 2.40 -18.72
C GLY A 94 -12.29 3.35 -17.52
N LYS A 95 -12.51 2.86 -16.29
CA LYS A 95 -12.41 3.69 -15.07
C LYS A 95 -10.97 3.95 -14.62
N PHE A 96 -10.01 3.16 -15.07
CA PHE A 96 -8.58 3.36 -14.81
C PHE A 96 -8.01 4.45 -15.71
N THR A 97 -8.35 5.69 -15.36
CA THR A 97 -7.91 6.91 -16.08
C THR A 97 -6.53 7.41 -15.65
N ASP A 98 -5.93 6.73 -14.67
CA ASP A 98 -4.66 7.01 -14.01
C ASP A 98 -3.53 6.08 -14.48
N VAL A 99 -3.82 5.09 -15.33
CA VAL A 99 -2.82 4.19 -15.91
C VAL A 99 -2.26 4.77 -17.20
N VAL A 100 -0.97 5.08 -17.20
CA VAL A 100 -0.25 5.54 -18.39
C VAL A 100 0.55 4.39 -19.00
N PRO A 101 0.42 4.12 -20.31
CA PRO A 101 1.17 3.07 -20.99
C PRO A 101 2.67 3.20 -20.82
N VAL A 102 3.32 2.12 -20.38
CA VAL A 102 4.77 2.05 -20.23
C VAL A 102 5.34 1.16 -21.33
N PHE A 103 6.27 1.72 -22.11
CA PHE A 103 7.05 0.93 -23.07
C PHE A 103 8.27 0.32 -22.38
N LEU A 104 8.38 -1.01 -22.48
CA LEU A 104 9.55 -1.74 -22.04
C LEU A 104 10.40 -2.10 -23.27
N ASP A 105 11.63 -1.63 -23.25
CA ASP A 105 12.66 -2.02 -24.20
C ASP A 105 13.28 -3.39 -23.84
N GLY A 106 14.12 -3.92 -24.73
CA GLY A 106 14.82 -5.18 -24.52
C GLY A 106 14.52 -6.23 -25.59
N LYS A 107 14.81 -7.51 -25.28
CA LYS A 107 14.77 -8.61 -26.25
C LYS A 107 13.38 -8.85 -26.86
N LYS A 108 12.32 -8.51 -26.13
CA LYS A 108 10.92 -8.58 -26.58
C LYS A 108 10.23 -7.26 -26.21
N PRO A 109 10.36 -6.22 -27.05
CA PRO A 109 9.75 -4.93 -26.79
C PRO A 109 8.24 -5.09 -26.60
N LYS A 110 7.70 -4.46 -25.55
CA LYS A 110 6.27 -4.54 -25.24
C LYS A 110 5.81 -3.27 -24.56
N THR A 111 4.64 -2.77 -24.97
CA THR A 111 3.92 -1.75 -24.20
C THR A 111 2.99 -2.44 -23.22
N ILE A 112 3.12 -2.10 -21.94
CA ILE A 112 2.19 -2.47 -20.88
C ILE A 112 1.16 -1.35 -20.76
N LYS A 113 -0.12 -1.70 -20.85
CA LYS A 113 -1.24 -0.74 -20.81
C LYS A 113 -2.26 -1.03 -19.71
N GLU A 114 -2.17 -2.22 -19.09
CA GLU A 114 -3.19 -2.76 -18.20
C GLU A 114 -2.53 -3.50 -17.04
N ASP A 115 -3.21 -3.51 -15.89
CA ASP A 115 -2.81 -4.28 -14.72
C ASP A 115 -2.90 -5.78 -14.97
N ASN A 116 -1.89 -6.53 -14.53
CA ASN A 116 -1.77 -7.96 -14.76
C ASN A 116 -2.30 -8.85 -13.62
N GLY A 117 -2.78 -8.25 -12.53
CA GLY A 117 -3.20 -8.98 -11.34
C GLY A 117 -4.70 -9.16 -11.17
N ILE A 118 -5.51 -8.57 -12.04
CA ILE A 118 -6.97 -8.74 -11.99
C ILE A 118 -7.31 -10.19 -12.40
N ARG A 119 -7.77 -10.98 -11.44
CA ARG A 119 -8.06 -12.41 -11.61
C ARG A 119 -9.37 -12.77 -10.94
N VAL A 120 -10.47 -12.68 -11.69
CA VAL A 120 -11.78 -13.12 -11.20
C VAL A 120 -11.79 -14.63 -11.10
N SER A 121 -12.29 -15.15 -9.98
CA SER A 121 -12.37 -16.58 -9.72
C SER A 121 -13.63 -16.91 -8.93
N THR A 122 -13.83 -18.20 -8.58
CA THR A 122 -15.00 -18.67 -7.84
C THR A 122 -14.61 -19.10 -6.43
N ILE A 123 -15.59 -19.10 -5.52
CA ILE A 123 -15.37 -19.47 -4.12
C ILE A 123 -14.92 -20.92 -3.97
N GLU A 124 -15.41 -21.81 -4.84
CA GLU A 124 -15.01 -23.22 -4.88
C GLU A 124 -13.53 -23.33 -5.20
N LYS A 125 -13.03 -22.58 -6.19
CA LYS A 125 -11.61 -22.62 -6.55
C LYS A 125 -10.73 -22.03 -5.46
N LEU A 126 -11.13 -20.91 -4.86
CA LEU A 126 -10.39 -20.29 -3.76
C LEU A 126 -10.30 -21.23 -2.56
N SER A 127 -11.41 -21.87 -2.17
CA SER A 127 -11.46 -22.76 -1.00
C SER A 127 -10.51 -23.97 -1.08
N THR A 128 -10.14 -24.40 -2.30
CA THR A 128 -9.13 -25.46 -2.49
C THR A 128 -7.70 -25.04 -2.14
N LEU A 129 -7.42 -23.73 -2.05
CA LEU A 129 -6.06 -23.24 -1.84
C LEU A 129 -5.61 -23.43 -0.39
N LYS A 130 -4.38 -23.96 -0.27
CA LYS A 130 -3.71 -24.14 1.01
C LYS A 130 -3.31 -22.79 1.62
N PRO A 131 -3.29 -22.68 2.96
CA PRO A 131 -2.78 -21.49 3.64
C PRO A 131 -1.34 -21.16 3.23
N ALA A 132 -1.05 -19.89 3.03
CA ALA A 132 0.24 -19.42 2.52
C ALA A 132 1.28 -19.21 3.64
N PHE A 133 0.83 -18.72 4.80
CA PHE A 133 1.71 -18.30 5.89
C PHE A 133 1.63 -19.24 7.09
N VAL A 134 0.55 -19.22 7.88
CA VAL A 134 0.36 -20.15 8.99
C VAL A 134 -0.18 -21.48 8.46
N LYS A 135 0.59 -22.56 8.58
CA LYS A 135 0.22 -23.89 8.08
C LYS A 135 0.07 -24.88 9.23
N PRO A 136 -0.92 -25.79 9.19
CA PRO A 136 -1.97 -25.94 8.17
C PRO A 136 -3.25 -25.13 8.46
N HIS A 137 -3.30 -24.38 9.56
CA HIS A 137 -4.55 -23.81 10.10
C HIS A 137 -4.79 -22.32 9.78
N GLY A 138 -3.90 -21.67 9.03
CA GLY A 138 -4.09 -20.28 8.62
C GLY A 138 -5.29 -20.11 7.68
N THR A 139 -5.79 -18.89 7.60
CA THR A 139 -6.89 -18.50 6.72
C THR A 139 -6.39 -17.72 5.51
N VAL A 140 -5.21 -17.11 5.60
CA VAL A 140 -4.64 -16.32 4.50
C VAL A 140 -4.02 -17.24 3.46
N THR A 141 -4.38 -17.03 2.19
CA THR A 141 -3.92 -17.78 1.02
C THR A 141 -3.35 -16.85 -0.04
N ALA A 142 -2.77 -17.43 -1.10
CA ALA A 142 -2.29 -16.67 -2.24
C ALA A 142 -3.40 -15.95 -3.02
N ALA A 143 -4.68 -16.33 -2.85
CA ALA A 143 -5.80 -15.70 -3.55
C ALA A 143 -6.48 -14.58 -2.76
N ASN A 144 -6.40 -14.61 -1.43
CA ASN A 144 -6.99 -13.59 -0.57
C ASN A 144 -5.96 -12.60 0.03
N ALA A 145 -4.71 -12.67 -0.42
CA ALA A 145 -3.64 -11.76 -0.06
C ALA A 145 -3.19 -10.93 -1.28
N SER A 146 -2.66 -9.73 -1.02
CA SER A 146 -1.97 -8.94 -2.04
C SER A 146 -0.71 -9.67 -2.54
N TYR A 147 -0.44 -9.57 -3.83
CA TYR A 147 0.74 -10.16 -4.47
C TYR A 147 1.86 -9.13 -4.62
N LEU A 148 3.06 -9.60 -4.99
CA LEU A 148 4.20 -8.73 -5.29
C LEU A 148 3.93 -7.97 -6.59
N THR A 149 4.01 -6.64 -6.52
CA THR A 149 3.75 -5.74 -7.66
C THR A 149 4.96 -4.87 -7.96
N ASP A 150 5.22 -4.66 -9.24
CA ASP A 150 6.16 -3.64 -9.73
C ASP A 150 5.35 -2.50 -10.34
N GLY A 151 5.56 -1.27 -9.86
CA GLY A 151 4.81 -0.10 -10.33
C GLY A 151 5.36 1.21 -9.77
N ALA A 152 4.93 2.33 -10.36
CA ALA A 152 5.26 3.68 -9.93
C ALA A 152 4.01 4.58 -10.06
N SER A 153 3.96 5.63 -9.25
CA SER A 153 2.92 6.67 -9.32
C SER A 153 3.56 8.05 -9.17
N ALA A 154 2.95 9.09 -9.75
CA ALA A 154 3.50 10.45 -9.77
C ALA A 154 2.45 11.50 -9.42
N ALA A 155 2.93 12.55 -8.75
CA ALA A 155 2.16 13.49 -7.95
C ALA A 155 2.51 14.98 -8.08
N LEU A 156 1.68 15.76 -8.78
CA LEU A 156 1.74 17.19 -9.00
C LEU A 156 0.74 17.85 -8.08
N ILE A 157 1.34 18.42 -7.06
CA ILE A 157 0.71 19.04 -5.93
C ILE A 157 1.07 20.52 -5.95
N MET A 158 0.10 21.40 -5.79
CA MET A 158 0.34 22.85 -5.71
C MET A 158 -0.72 23.53 -4.85
N THR A 159 -0.47 24.78 -4.48
CA THR A 159 -1.48 25.61 -3.82
C THR A 159 -2.60 25.97 -4.80
N GLU A 160 -3.79 26.25 -4.27
CA GLU A 160 -4.96 26.59 -5.10
C GLU A 160 -4.71 27.86 -5.90
N GLU A 161 -4.11 28.88 -5.29
CA GLU A 161 -3.84 30.17 -5.90
C GLU A 161 -2.92 30.00 -7.12
N TYR A 162 -1.81 29.26 -6.96
CA TYR A 162 -0.88 29.01 -8.05
C TYR A 162 -1.52 28.19 -9.17
N ALA A 163 -2.37 27.22 -8.83
CA ALA A 163 -3.09 26.42 -9.82
C ALA A 163 -3.99 27.32 -10.70
N LEU A 164 -4.80 28.18 -10.07
CA LEU A 164 -5.75 29.04 -10.76
C LEU A 164 -5.05 30.13 -11.58
N GLU A 165 -4.02 30.77 -11.03
CA GLU A 165 -3.21 31.78 -11.74
C GLU A 165 -2.55 31.22 -13.00
N ASN A 166 -2.16 29.95 -13.00
CA ASN A 166 -1.52 29.28 -14.13
C ASN A 166 -2.51 28.49 -15.01
N GLY A 167 -3.82 28.67 -14.83
CA GLY A 167 -4.86 28.07 -15.66
C GLY A 167 -5.05 26.56 -15.47
N PHE A 168 -4.55 25.96 -14.39
CA PHE A 168 -4.86 24.58 -14.05
C PHE A 168 -6.27 24.45 -13.46
N LYS A 169 -6.93 23.32 -13.72
CA LYS A 169 -8.22 22.95 -13.11
C LYS A 169 -8.00 21.87 -12.03
N PRO A 170 -8.09 22.19 -10.73
CA PRO A 170 -7.89 21.21 -9.67
C PRO A 170 -8.85 20.01 -9.77
N LYS A 171 -8.31 18.79 -9.59
CA LYS A 171 -9.11 17.54 -9.60
C LYS A 171 -9.66 17.18 -8.23
N ALA A 172 -8.91 17.48 -7.17
CA ALA A 172 -9.31 17.22 -5.79
C ALA A 172 -8.47 18.07 -4.83
N TYR A 173 -9.01 18.32 -3.64
CA TYR A 173 -8.31 18.91 -2.53
C TYR A 173 -7.94 17.79 -1.56
N LEU A 174 -6.66 17.65 -1.19
CA LEU A 174 -6.37 17.04 0.09
C LEU A 174 -7.08 17.95 1.14
N ARG A 175 -7.56 17.43 2.26
CA ARG A 175 -8.21 18.27 3.28
C ARG A 175 -7.46 18.18 4.58
N ASP A 176 -7.14 16.95 4.94
CA ASP A 176 -6.41 16.64 6.15
C ASP A 176 -5.69 15.30 5.95
N TYR A 177 -4.69 15.07 6.79
CA TYR A 177 -3.94 13.82 6.87
C TYR A 177 -3.54 13.58 8.32
N LEU A 178 -3.39 12.31 8.70
CA LEU A 178 -2.96 11.94 10.03
C LEU A 178 -2.07 10.71 9.97
N TYR A 179 -1.01 10.74 10.76
CA TYR A 179 -0.16 9.57 10.99
C TYR A 179 -0.42 9.02 12.38
N VAL A 180 -0.46 7.68 12.48
CA VAL A 180 -0.55 6.95 13.74
C VAL A 180 0.48 5.85 13.76
N ALA A 181 0.97 5.52 14.94
CA ALA A 181 1.81 4.36 15.18
C ALA A 181 1.03 3.37 16.06
N GLN A 182 1.30 2.08 15.88
CA GLN A 182 0.69 1.00 16.65
C GLN A 182 1.77 0.03 17.11
N ASP A 183 1.44 -0.79 18.10
CA ASP A 183 2.30 -1.88 18.51
C ASP A 183 2.48 -2.88 17.35
N THR A 184 3.73 -3.10 16.95
CA THR A 184 4.07 -3.93 15.79
C THR A 184 3.81 -5.42 16.00
N LYS A 185 3.70 -5.87 17.25
CA LYS A 185 3.56 -7.29 17.59
C LYS A 185 2.18 -7.81 17.22
N ASP A 186 1.12 -7.09 17.63
CA ASP A 186 -0.26 -7.56 17.56
C ASP A 186 -1.20 -6.63 16.78
N GLN A 187 -0.80 -5.37 16.53
CA GLN A 187 -1.69 -4.34 15.98
C GLN A 187 -1.20 -3.72 14.66
N LEU A 188 -0.13 -4.27 14.07
CA LEU A 188 0.54 -3.72 12.88
C LEU A 188 -0.41 -3.34 11.74
N LEU A 189 -1.47 -4.12 11.51
CA LEU A 189 -2.39 -3.95 10.38
C LEU A 189 -3.68 -3.20 10.76
N LEU A 190 -3.80 -2.71 11.99
CA LEU A 190 -5.00 -2.00 12.47
C LEU A 190 -4.95 -0.48 12.27
N SER A 191 -3.83 0.06 11.78
CA SER A 191 -3.67 1.51 11.59
C SER A 191 -4.84 2.21 10.87
N PRO A 192 -5.45 1.63 9.82
CA PRO A 192 -6.64 2.23 9.18
C PRO A 192 -7.83 2.41 10.16
N ALA A 193 -8.12 1.41 10.99
CA ALA A 193 -9.24 1.48 11.94
C ALA A 193 -9.07 2.63 12.96
N TYR A 194 -7.83 2.86 13.42
CA TYR A 194 -7.53 3.94 14.35
C TYR A 194 -7.46 5.32 13.69
N VAL A 195 -6.82 5.42 12.52
CA VAL A 195 -6.58 6.72 11.88
C VAL A 195 -7.86 7.30 11.30
N ILE A 196 -8.74 6.46 10.74
CA ILE A 196 -10.01 6.90 10.16
C ILE A 196 -10.86 7.55 11.25
N LEU A 197 -11.08 6.88 12.39
CA LEU A 197 -11.87 7.43 13.49
C LEU A 197 -11.32 8.78 13.97
N LYS A 198 -10.01 8.87 14.22
CA LYS A 198 -9.37 10.13 14.64
C LYS A 198 -9.48 11.25 13.61
N LEU A 199 -9.47 10.92 12.32
CA LEU A 199 -9.61 11.91 11.26
C LEU A 199 -11.05 12.39 11.15
N LEU A 200 -12.03 11.48 11.28
CA LEU A 200 -13.45 11.78 11.20
C LEU A 200 -13.97 12.58 12.42
N ASP A 201 -13.34 12.43 13.59
CA ASP A 201 -13.64 13.22 14.80
C ASP A 201 -13.25 14.71 14.66
N LYS A 202 -12.42 15.06 13.66
CA LYS A 202 -12.08 16.46 13.42
C LYS A 202 -13.30 17.21 12.89
N PRO A 203 -13.51 18.47 13.31
CA PRO A 203 -14.59 19.30 12.77
C PRO A 203 -14.63 19.29 11.25
N GLY A 204 -15.80 19.04 10.67
CA GLY A 204 -16.02 19.00 9.21
C GLY A 204 -15.73 17.69 8.49
N HIS A 205 -15.37 16.60 9.20
CA HIS A 205 -14.96 15.32 8.57
C HIS A 205 -15.89 14.14 8.84
N GLY A 206 -17.10 14.33 9.39
CA GLY A 206 -17.97 13.21 9.83
C GLY A 206 -18.33 12.19 8.73
N VAL A 207 -18.65 10.95 9.14
CA VAL A 207 -18.93 9.78 8.25
C VAL A 207 -19.94 10.09 7.14
N GLY A 208 -21.00 10.87 7.44
CA GLY A 208 -22.03 11.23 6.46
C GLY A 208 -21.55 12.12 5.31
N VAL A 209 -20.35 12.71 5.44
CA VAL A 209 -19.73 13.57 4.42
C VAL A 209 -18.89 12.76 3.44
N LEU A 210 -18.49 11.52 3.79
CA LEU A 210 -17.63 10.69 2.96
C LEU A 210 -18.45 10.01 1.84
N LYS A 211 -18.21 10.43 0.60
CA LYS A 211 -18.70 9.76 -0.62
C LYS A 211 -17.50 9.41 -1.48
N LEU A 212 -17.33 8.13 -1.79
CA LEU A 212 -16.26 7.58 -2.64
C LEU A 212 -16.86 7.00 -3.92
#